data_AF-A0A024H500-F1
#
_entry.id   AF-A0A024H500-F1
#
_cell.length_a   1.000
_cell.length_b   1.000
_cell.length_c   1.000
_cell.angle_alpha   90.00
_cell.angle_beta   90.00
_cell.angle_gamma   90.00
#
_symmetry.space_group_name_H-M   'P 1'
#
loop_
_entity.id
_entity.type
_entity.pdbx_description
1 polymer ?
#
loop_
_entity_poly.entity_id
_entity_poly.type
_entity_poly.pdbx_seq_one_letter_code
_entity_poly.pdbx_strand_id
1 'polypeptide(L)'
;MTALWITAALLVAGFAGWPVTALVFRLARTIDDRADAAKAAEEARKAAEDPAADVTVDAPHAETQSVDDELTAATDAPPPAGSAAEPPAPTQRILRGGAIIGILERLGVCLAILTGQPVAIAYIVAIKGLGRFAELKETPVAAERFIIGTLASMLWAAGTAAAVKVLFLS
;
A
#
# COMPACT_ATOMS: atom_id res chain seq x y z
N MET A 1 -13.95 -3.39 -40.64
CA MET A 1 -14.60 -3.73 -39.34
C MET A 1 -13.58 -4.07 -38.27
N THR A 2 -12.50 -4.78 -38.61
CA THR A 2 -11.39 -5.14 -37.71
C THR A 2 -10.78 -3.95 -36.96
N ALA A 3 -10.51 -2.83 -37.65
CA ALA A 3 -9.96 -1.62 -37.03
C ALA A 3 -10.88 -1.04 -35.94
N LEU A 4 -12.20 -1.10 -36.12
CA LEU A 4 -13.16 -0.62 -35.12
C LEU A 4 -13.12 -1.47 -33.85
N TRP A 5 -13.01 -2.78 -33.98
CA TRP A 5 -12.88 -3.70 -32.83
C TRP A 5 -11.56 -3.52 -32.08
N ILE A 6 -10.47 -3.28 -32.80
CA ILE A 6 -9.17 -2.96 -32.18
C ILE A 6 -9.26 -1.64 -31.41
N THR A 7 -9.82 -0.59 -32.01
CA THR A 7 -10.00 0.70 -31.32
C THR A 7 -10.91 0.58 -30.10
N ALA A 8 -12.02 -0.16 -30.19
CA ALA A 8 -12.90 -0.42 -29.07
C ALA A 8 -12.18 -1.18 -27.94
N ALA A 9 -11.39 -2.21 -28.27
CA ALA A 9 -10.58 -2.95 -27.31
C ALA A 9 -9.61 -2.03 -26.55
N LEU A 10 -8.91 -1.15 -27.27
CA LEU A 10 -7.97 -0.19 -26.67
C LEU A 10 -8.66 0.80 -25.75
N LEU A 11 -9.85 1.28 -26.10
CA LEU A 11 -10.64 2.18 -25.25
C LEU A 11 -11.11 1.49 -23.97
N VAL A 12 -11.63 0.26 -24.07
CA VAL A 12 -12.08 -0.52 -22.91
C VAL A 12 -10.90 -0.92 -22.02
N ALA A 13 -9.80 -1.38 -22.60
CA ALA A 13 -8.59 -1.72 -21.86
C ALA A 13 -8.01 -0.48 -21.16
N GLY A 14 -7.88 0.64 -21.87
CA GLY A 14 -7.27 1.87 -21.35
C GLY A 14 -8.09 2.54 -20.24
N PHE A 15 -9.38 2.79 -20.50
CA PHE A 15 -10.20 3.69 -19.68
C PHE A 15 -11.15 2.95 -18.73
N ALA A 16 -11.78 1.87 -19.16
CA ALA A 16 -12.68 1.10 -18.29
C ALA A 16 -11.91 0.27 -17.24
N GLY A 17 -10.58 0.14 -17.38
CA GLY A 17 -9.72 -0.51 -16.38
C GLY A 17 -9.59 0.25 -15.06
N TRP A 18 -9.79 1.58 -15.05
CA TRP A 18 -9.68 2.38 -13.82
C TRP A 18 -10.71 2.01 -12.74
N PRO A 19 -12.03 1.98 -13.02
CA PRO A 19 -13.02 1.61 -12.00
C PRO A 19 -12.82 0.19 -11.50
N VAL A 20 -12.38 -0.73 -12.38
CA VAL A 20 -12.12 -2.13 -12.01
C VAL A 20 -10.94 -2.22 -11.03
N THR A 21 -9.82 -1.57 -11.31
CA THR A 21 -8.68 -1.59 -10.38
C THR A 21 -9.00 -0.88 -9.07
N ALA A 22 -9.76 0.23 -9.11
CA ALA A 22 -10.23 0.91 -7.90
C ALA A 22 -11.14 0.02 -7.04
N LEU A 23 -11.99 -0.80 -7.67
CA LEU A 23 -12.84 -1.76 -6.97
C LEU A 23 -12.02 -2.87 -6.29
N VAL A 24 -11.00 -3.39 -6.96
CA VAL A 24 -10.09 -4.40 -6.38
C VAL A 24 -9.39 -3.84 -5.14
N PHE A 25 -8.89 -2.61 -5.20
CA PHE A 25 -8.26 -1.97 -4.03
C PHE A 25 -9.24 -1.75 -2.88
N ARG A 26 -10.51 -1.44 -3.20
CA ARG A 26 -11.55 -1.32 -2.18
C ARG A 26 -11.82 -2.68 -1.51
N LEU A 27 -11.91 -3.75 -2.29
CA LEU A 27 -12.10 -5.11 -1.77
C LEU A 27 -10.91 -5.55 -0.90
N ALA A 28 -9.67 -5.30 -1.35
CA ALA A 28 -8.48 -5.61 -0.57
C ALA A 28 -8.51 -4.94 0.81
N ARG A 29 -8.76 -3.62 0.87
CA ARG A 29 -8.90 -2.91 2.15
C ARG A 29 -10.01 -3.49 3.03
N THR A 30 -11.16 -3.84 2.46
CA THR A 30 -12.25 -4.39 3.28
C THR A 30 -11.92 -5.74 3.91
N ILE A 31 -11.00 -6.51 3.32
CA ILE A 31 -10.54 -7.79 3.87
C ILE A 31 -9.55 -7.51 5.01
N ASP A 32 -8.61 -6.60 4.79
CA ASP A 32 -7.63 -6.18 5.82
C ASP A 32 -8.34 -5.63 7.06
N ASP A 33 -9.30 -4.72 6.86
CA ASP A 33 -10.09 -4.10 7.96
C ASP A 33 -10.85 -5.15 8.78
N ARG A 34 -11.37 -6.20 8.13
CA ARG A 34 -12.07 -7.30 8.82
C ARG A 34 -11.11 -8.21 9.58
N ALA A 35 -9.92 -8.45 9.04
CA ALA A 35 -8.90 -9.25 9.69
C ALA A 35 -8.37 -8.55 10.95
N ASP A 36 -8.15 -7.23 10.88
CA ASP A 36 -7.71 -6.42 12.02
C ASP A 36 -8.80 -6.34 13.10
N ALA A 37 -10.07 -6.15 12.70
CA ALA A 37 -11.20 -6.17 13.63
C ALA A 37 -11.35 -7.54 14.33
N ALA A 38 -11.14 -8.64 13.61
CA ALA A 38 -11.19 -9.98 14.18
C ALA A 38 -10.06 -10.21 15.20
N LYS A 39 -8.83 -9.78 14.89
CA LYS A 39 -7.70 -9.86 15.83
C LYS A 39 -7.93 -9.02 17.07
N ALA A 40 -8.40 -7.78 16.93
CA ALA A 40 -8.71 -6.91 18.07
C ALA A 40 -9.80 -7.51 18.97
N ALA A 41 -10.82 -8.14 18.38
CA ALA A 41 -11.86 -8.84 19.14
C ALA A 41 -11.31 -10.08 19.88
N GLU A 42 -10.39 -10.81 19.27
CA GLU A 42 -9.74 -11.97 19.88
C GLU A 42 -8.77 -11.58 21.00
N GLU A 43 -8.01 -10.50 20.83
CA GLU A 43 -7.15 -9.92 21.87
C GLU A 43 -7.98 -9.41 23.07
N ALA A 44 -9.10 -8.72 22.80
CA ALA A 44 -10.01 -8.28 23.85
C ALA A 44 -10.64 -9.47 24.61
N ARG A 45 -10.99 -10.54 23.89
CA ARG A 45 -11.49 -11.78 24.51
C ARG A 45 -10.41 -12.45 25.37
N LYS A 46 -9.18 -12.54 24.86
CA LYS A 46 -8.05 -13.14 25.59
C LYS A 46 -7.69 -12.34 26.85
N ALA A 47 -7.77 -11.02 26.79
CA ALA A 47 -7.60 -10.14 27.94
C ALA A 47 -8.72 -10.31 28.98
N ALA A 48 -9.95 -10.63 28.55
CA ALA A 48 -11.07 -10.93 29.45
C ALA A 48 -11.02 -12.35 30.04
N GLU A 49 -10.35 -13.30 29.37
CA GLU A 49 -10.18 -14.69 29.80
C GLU A 49 -8.90 -14.93 30.63
N ASP A 50 -8.03 -13.93 30.84
CA ASP A 50 -6.83 -14.02 31.69
C ASP A 50 -7.17 -13.84 33.19
N PRO A 51 -7.11 -14.89 34.04
CA PRO A 51 -7.53 -14.83 35.44
C PRO A 51 -6.44 -14.27 36.38
N ALA A 52 -5.32 -13.75 35.87
CA ALA A 52 -4.20 -13.30 36.70
C ALA A 52 -4.31 -11.85 37.24
N ALA A 53 -5.36 -11.10 36.90
CA ALA A 53 -5.52 -9.71 37.34
C ALA A 53 -6.11 -9.55 38.77
N ASP A 54 -6.52 -10.63 39.43
CA ASP A 54 -7.22 -10.60 40.73
C ASP A 54 -6.38 -11.14 41.90
N VAL A 55 -5.07 -10.83 41.92
CA VAL A 55 -4.22 -11.03 43.10
C VAL A 55 -3.71 -9.68 43.58
N THR A 56 -4.58 -8.92 44.25
CA THR A 56 -4.15 -7.84 45.13
C THR A 56 -3.60 -8.48 46.42
N VAL A 57 -2.29 -8.69 46.49
CA VAL A 57 -1.62 -8.98 47.77
C VAL A 57 -1.53 -7.67 48.54
N ASP A 58 -2.21 -7.61 49.69
CA ASP A 58 -2.05 -6.59 50.72
C ASP A 58 -0.55 -6.36 51.01
N ALA A 59 -0.08 -5.11 50.89
CA ALA A 59 1.22 -4.72 51.41
C ALA A 59 1.03 -4.28 52.88
N PRO A 60 1.70 -4.92 53.86
CA PRO A 60 1.59 -4.48 55.24
C PRO A 60 2.37 -3.19 55.46
N HIS A 61 1.83 -2.37 56.36
CA HIS A 61 2.47 -1.20 56.93
C HIS A 61 3.88 -1.49 57.47
N ALA A 62 4.79 -0.54 57.26
CA ALA A 62 5.95 -0.35 58.12
C ALA A 62 6.16 1.15 58.36
N GLU A 63 6.08 1.53 59.63
CA GLU A 63 6.30 2.86 60.17
C GLU A 63 7.79 3.28 60.12
N THR A 64 7.99 4.58 59.88
CA THR A 64 8.97 5.51 60.50
C THR A 64 10.43 5.10 60.64
N GLN A 65 11.32 5.82 59.94
CA GLN A 65 12.47 6.49 60.59
C GLN A 65 13.03 7.64 59.75
N SER A 66 13.02 8.82 60.36
CA SER A 66 13.68 10.06 59.97
C SER A 66 15.18 10.01 60.29
N VAL A 67 16.04 10.49 59.39
CA VAL A 67 17.21 11.31 59.76
C VAL A 67 17.53 12.25 58.60
N ASP A 68 17.63 13.53 58.94
CA ASP A 68 18.08 14.66 58.13
C ASP A 68 19.51 14.48 57.63
N ASP A 69 19.85 15.01 56.44
CA ASP A 69 20.97 15.97 56.31
C ASP A 69 21.20 16.44 54.86
N GLU A 70 21.46 17.75 54.78
CA GLU A 70 22.30 18.45 53.80
C GLU A 70 21.72 18.97 52.46
N LEU A 71 21.12 20.16 52.60
CA LEU A 71 21.35 21.39 51.83
C LEU A 71 22.56 21.40 50.85
N THR A 72 22.29 21.55 49.54
CA THR A 72 22.95 22.58 48.70
C THR A 72 22.04 23.02 47.55
N ALA A 73 22.06 24.33 47.31
CA ALA A 73 21.17 25.06 46.42
C ALA A 73 21.76 25.26 45.01
N ALA A 74 20.84 25.32 44.04
CA ALA A 74 20.80 26.17 42.83
C ALA A 74 22.01 26.26 41.87
N THR A 75 21.74 26.20 40.55
CA THR A 75 21.87 27.36 39.63
C THR A 75 21.53 26.99 38.17
N ASP A 76 20.69 27.85 37.57
CA ASP A 76 20.46 28.22 36.16
C ASP A 76 20.54 27.23 34.99
N ALA A 77 19.48 27.28 34.17
CA ALA A 77 19.49 26.99 32.72
C ALA A 77 19.64 28.30 31.91
N PRO A 78 20.21 28.28 30.69
CA PRO A 78 19.35 28.49 29.51
C PRO A 78 19.68 27.60 28.26
N PRO A 79 18.78 27.58 27.23
CA PRO A 79 18.69 26.56 26.17
C PRO A 79 19.28 27.01 24.80
N PRO A 80 18.93 26.38 23.66
CA PRO A 80 19.55 25.21 23.03
C PRO A 80 20.45 25.58 21.83
N ALA A 81 21.53 24.83 21.60
CA ALA A 81 22.36 24.99 20.42
C ALA A 81 21.74 24.28 19.20
N GLY A 82 21.20 25.06 18.26
CA GLY A 82 21.29 24.83 16.81
C GLY A 82 20.82 23.48 16.26
N SER A 83 19.51 23.22 16.26
CA SER A 83 18.93 22.35 15.22
C SER A 83 18.88 23.17 13.93
N ALA A 84 19.89 23.01 13.08
CA ALA A 84 19.79 23.43 11.70
C ALA A 84 18.65 22.65 11.06
N ALA A 85 17.50 23.32 10.90
CA ALA A 85 16.37 22.79 10.16
C ALA A 85 16.84 22.49 8.73
N GLU A 86 17.03 21.21 8.45
CA GLU A 86 17.19 20.69 7.11
C GLU A 86 15.98 21.17 6.29
N PRO A 87 16.18 21.82 5.11
CA PRO A 87 15.07 22.30 4.32
C PRO A 87 14.14 21.10 4.01
N PRO A 88 12.82 21.24 4.15
CA PRO A 88 11.90 20.14 3.89
C PRO A 88 12.14 19.66 2.46
N ALA A 89 12.56 18.40 2.33
CA ALA A 89 12.75 17.73 1.06
C ALA A 89 11.53 18.03 0.18
N PRO A 90 11.73 18.36 -1.11
CA PRO A 90 10.65 18.83 -1.97
C PRO A 90 9.54 17.79 -1.91
N THR A 91 8.38 18.20 -1.42
CA THR A 91 7.17 17.38 -1.40
C THR A 91 6.96 16.95 -2.84
N GLN A 92 7.39 15.72 -3.16
CA GLN A 92 7.28 15.18 -4.50
C GLN A 92 5.80 15.23 -4.81
N ARG A 93 5.45 16.20 -5.65
CA ARG A 93 4.09 16.38 -6.09
C ARG A 93 3.84 15.15 -6.97
N ILE A 94 3.26 14.10 -6.39
CA ILE A 94 2.84 12.88 -7.08
C ILE A 94 1.67 13.28 -7.98
N LEU A 95 1.95 14.04 -9.04
CA LEU A 95 0.96 14.43 -10.04
C LEU A 95 0.57 13.15 -10.79
N ARG A 96 -0.56 12.51 -10.45
CA ARG A 96 -1.32 11.53 -11.25
C ARG A 96 -0.52 10.52 -12.10
N GLY A 97 0.76 10.28 -11.82
CA GLY A 97 1.67 9.63 -12.75
C GLY A 97 1.30 8.16 -12.89
N GLY A 98 0.91 7.53 -11.78
CA GLY A 98 0.44 6.15 -11.76
C GLY A 98 -0.80 5.91 -12.63
N ALA A 99 -1.67 6.92 -12.78
CA ALA A 99 -2.86 6.83 -13.59
C ALA A 99 -2.56 6.80 -15.10
N ILE A 100 -1.72 7.72 -15.57
CA ILE A 100 -1.30 7.78 -16.98
C ILE A 100 -0.45 6.56 -17.32
N ILE A 101 0.50 6.20 -16.44
CA ILE A 101 1.32 4.99 -16.58
C ILE A 101 0.42 3.76 -16.71
N GLY A 102 -0.61 3.63 -15.87
CA GLY A 102 -1.55 2.52 -15.95
C GLY A 102 -2.33 2.46 -17.28
N ILE A 103 -2.68 3.60 -17.88
CA ILE A 103 -3.31 3.62 -19.22
C ILE A 103 -2.33 3.12 -20.28
N LEU A 104 -1.10 3.64 -20.28
CA LEU A 104 -0.06 3.26 -21.24
C LEU A 104 0.27 1.76 -21.18
N GLU A 105 0.36 1.21 -19.97
CA GLU A 105 0.58 -0.22 -19.76
C GLU A 105 -0.56 -1.06 -20.32
N ARG A 106 -1.83 -0.70 -20.03
CA ARG A 106 -2.99 -1.44 -20.53
C ARG A 106 -3.08 -1.39 -22.05
N LEU A 107 -2.78 -0.24 -22.66
CA LEU A 107 -2.69 -0.12 -24.11
C LEU A 107 -1.57 -1.00 -24.68
N GLY A 108 -0.38 -0.97 -24.08
CA GLY A 108 0.76 -1.79 -24.50
C GLY A 108 0.47 -3.29 -24.39
N VAL A 109 -0.11 -3.75 -23.28
CA VAL A 109 -0.50 -5.16 -23.09
C VAL A 109 -1.58 -5.57 -24.09
N CYS A 110 -2.59 -4.73 -24.30
CA CYS A 110 -3.65 -5.00 -25.26
C CYS A 110 -3.09 -5.13 -26.69
N LEU A 111 -2.25 -4.18 -27.11
CA LEU A 111 -1.57 -4.22 -28.40
C LEU A 111 -0.69 -5.46 -28.54
N ALA A 112 0.11 -5.80 -27.52
CA ALA A 112 0.99 -6.97 -27.54
C ALA A 112 0.21 -8.27 -27.81
N ILE A 113 -0.98 -8.43 -27.24
CA ILE A 113 -1.82 -9.62 -27.44
C ILE A 113 -2.44 -9.63 -28.84
N LEU A 114 -2.94 -8.46 -29.30
CA LEU A 114 -3.57 -8.32 -30.61
C LEU A 114 -2.57 -8.49 -31.76
N THR A 115 -1.32 -8.05 -31.58
CA THR A 115 -0.24 -8.20 -32.58
C THR A 115 0.53 -9.52 -32.46
N GLY A 116 0.24 -10.34 -31.43
CA GLY A 116 0.91 -11.64 -31.23
C GLY A 116 2.34 -11.52 -30.73
N GLN A 117 2.68 -10.44 -30.00
CA GLN A 117 3.99 -10.17 -29.44
C GLN A 117 3.98 -10.26 -27.89
N PRO A 118 3.80 -11.47 -27.30
CA PRO A 118 3.68 -11.63 -25.85
C PRO A 118 4.93 -11.18 -25.08
N VAL A 119 6.10 -11.21 -25.73
CA VAL A 119 7.37 -10.73 -25.13
C VAL A 119 7.30 -9.26 -24.73
N ALA A 120 6.53 -8.44 -25.45
CA ALA A 120 6.36 -7.02 -25.12
C ALA A 120 5.71 -6.80 -23.75
N ILE A 121 4.88 -7.74 -23.28
CA ILE A 121 4.26 -7.69 -21.95
C ILE A 121 5.34 -7.79 -20.87
N ALA A 122 6.32 -8.68 -21.04
CA ALA A 122 7.43 -8.83 -20.10
C ALA A 122 8.26 -7.54 -19.98
N TYR A 123 8.51 -6.84 -21.09
CA TYR A 123 9.19 -5.55 -21.06
C TYR A 123 8.41 -4.48 -20.30
N ILE A 124 7.09 -4.40 -20.52
CA ILE A 124 6.21 -3.46 -19.81
C ILE A 124 6.25 -3.70 -18.30
N VAL A 125 6.12 -4.97 -17.87
CA VAL A 125 6.20 -5.34 -16.44
C VAL A 125 7.57 -4.98 -15.87
N ALA A 126 8.66 -5.30 -16.59
CA ALA A 126 10.02 -5.03 -16.13
C ALA A 126 10.28 -3.54 -15.94
N ILE A 127 9.90 -2.70 -16.91
CA ILE A 127 10.06 -1.24 -16.83
C ILE A 127 9.26 -0.67 -15.66
N LYS A 128 8.02 -1.14 -15.46
CA LYS A 128 7.17 -0.71 -14.34
C LYS A 128 7.81 -1.05 -12.99
N GLY A 129 8.31 -2.28 -12.84
CA GLY A 129 8.96 -2.73 -11.61
C GLY A 129 10.23 -1.94 -11.30
N LEU A 130 11.06 -1.66 -12.31
CA LEU A 130 12.30 -0.90 -12.15
C LEU A 130 12.04 0.53 -11.67
N GLY A 131 11.04 1.20 -12.23
CA GLY A 131 10.70 2.59 -11.90
C GLY A 131 10.21 2.81 -10.46
N ARG A 132 9.86 1.74 -9.74
CA ARG A 132 9.36 1.79 -8.35
C ARG A 132 10.21 0.98 -7.37
N PHE A 133 11.32 0.39 -7.81
CA PHE A 133 12.09 -0.55 -7.00
C PHE A 133 12.52 -0.01 -5.63
N ALA A 134 13.00 1.24 -5.56
CA ALA A 134 13.41 1.86 -4.30
C ALA A 134 12.25 1.97 -3.30
N GLU A 135 11.09 2.46 -3.76
CA GLU A 135 9.89 2.68 -2.94
C GLU A 135 9.27 1.36 -2.45
N LEU A 136 9.31 0.31 -3.29
CA LEU A 136 8.80 -1.02 -2.94
C LEU A 136 9.72 -1.76 -1.96
N LYS A 137 11.03 -1.44 -1.96
CA LYS A 137 12.01 -2.02 -1.04
C LYS A 137 11.86 -1.46 0.38
N GLU A 138 11.44 -0.21 0.50
CA GLU A 138 11.32 0.48 1.80
C GLU A 138 10.12 0.03 2.62
N THR A 139 8.99 -0.31 1.98
CA THR A 139 7.76 -0.67 2.69
C THR A 139 7.06 -1.90 2.09
N PRO A 140 6.97 -3.04 2.82
CA PRO A 140 6.33 -4.26 2.31
C PRO A 140 4.86 -4.05 1.87
N VAL A 141 4.12 -3.23 2.61
CA VAL A 141 2.72 -2.90 2.29
C VAL A 141 2.58 -2.14 0.96
N ALA A 142 3.56 -1.31 0.59
CA ALA A 142 3.55 -0.66 -0.72
C ALA A 142 3.84 -1.66 -1.85
N ALA A 143 4.75 -2.61 -1.61
CA ALA A 143 5.04 -3.70 -2.53
C ALA A 143 3.80 -4.55 -2.84
N GLU A 144 3.06 -4.97 -1.80
CA GLU A 144 1.83 -5.76 -1.94
C GLU A 144 0.77 -5.01 -2.74
N ARG A 145 0.50 -3.74 -2.39
CA ARG A 145 -0.48 -2.90 -3.09
C ARG A 145 -0.10 -2.68 -4.55
N PHE A 146 1.20 -2.52 -4.83
CA PHE A 146 1.71 -2.37 -6.19
C PHE A 146 1.52 -3.65 -7.01
N ILE A 147 1.81 -4.83 -6.44
CA ILE A 147 1.64 -6.12 -7.10
C ILE A 147 0.16 -6.37 -7.39
N ILE A 148 -0.73 -6.21 -6.39
CA ILE A 148 -2.17 -6.38 -6.55
C ILE A 148 -2.71 -5.45 -7.65
N GLY A 149 -2.34 -4.17 -7.61
CA GLY A 149 -2.76 -3.20 -8.62
C GLY A 149 -2.28 -3.53 -10.03
N THR A 150 -1.02 -3.97 -10.15
CA THR A 150 -0.42 -4.33 -11.44
C THR A 150 -1.09 -5.57 -12.02
N LEU A 151 -1.22 -6.64 -11.23
CA LEU A 151 -1.83 -7.89 -11.68
C LEU A 151 -3.29 -7.69 -12.07
N ALA A 152 -4.07 -6.97 -11.26
CA ALA A 152 -5.48 -6.67 -11.58
C ALA A 152 -5.61 -5.87 -12.89
N SER A 153 -4.77 -4.84 -13.07
CA SER A 153 -4.76 -4.01 -14.28
C SER A 153 -4.36 -4.80 -15.53
N MET A 154 -3.35 -5.67 -15.42
CA MET A 154 -2.91 -6.53 -16.52
C MET A 154 -3.95 -7.58 -16.88
N LEU A 155 -4.60 -8.19 -15.89
CA LEU A 155 -5.64 -9.18 -16.13
C LEU A 155 -6.84 -8.56 -16.87
N TRP A 156 -7.24 -7.34 -16.52
CA TRP A 156 -8.27 -6.60 -17.25
C TRP A 156 -7.90 -6.36 -18.72
N ALA A 157 -6.69 -5.83 -18.98
CA ALA A 157 -6.24 -5.56 -20.33
C ALA A 157 -6.11 -6.84 -21.16
N ALA A 158 -5.56 -7.90 -20.56
CA ALA A 158 -5.41 -9.20 -21.19
C ALA A 158 -6.77 -9.85 -21.50
N GLY A 159 -7.71 -9.82 -20.54
CA GLY A 159 -9.07 -10.33 -20.74
C GLY A 159 -9.82 -9.60 -21.85
N THR A 160 -9.71 -8.26 -21.88
CA THR A 160 -10.32 -7.43 -22.94
C THR A 160 -9.74 -7.77 -24.31
N ALA A 161 -8.41 -7.88 -24.43
CA ALA A 161 -7.74 -8.20 -25.68
C ALA A 161 -8.07 -9.63 -26.15
N ALA A 162 -8.08 -10.60 -25.23
CA ALA A 162 -8.41 -11.99 -25.53
C ALA A 162 -9.87 -12.11 -25.99
N ALA A 163 -10.82 -11.47 -25.30
CA ALA A 163 -12.23 -11.48 -25.68
C ALA A 163 -12.43 -10.93 -27.10
N VAL A 164 -11.80 -9.79 -27.42
CA VAL A 164 -11.92 -9.20 -28.75
C VAL A 164 -11.26 -10.06 -29.83
N LYS A 165 -10.08 -10.61 -29.55
CA LYS A 165 -9.37 -11.49 -30.48
C LYS A 165 -10.18 -12.75 -30.82
N VAL A 166 -10.76 -13.40 -29.81
CA VAL A 166 -11.52 -14.64 -29.96
C VAL A 166 -12.89 -14.39 -30.62
N LEU A 167 -13.59 -13.33 -30.23
CA LEU A 167 -14.99 -13.12 -30.68
C LEU A 167 -15.10 -12.39 -32.02
N PHE A 168 -14.12 -11.55 -32.39
CA PHE A 168 -14.27 -10.62 -33.52
C PHE A 168 -13.10 -10.62 -34.52
N LEU A 169 -11.96 -11.25 -34.20
CA LEU A 169 -10.79 -11.33 -35.08
C LEU A 169 -10.35 -12.77 -35.40
N SER A 170 -11.12 -13.77 -34.95
CA SER A 170 -10.90 -15.19 -35.27
C SER A 170 -11.68 -15.60 -36.51
#